data_AF-A0A0D7QJH8-F1
#
_entry.id   AF-A0A0D7QJH8-F1
#
_cell.length_a   1.000
_cell.length_b   1.000
_cell.length_c   1.000
_cell.angle_alpha   90.00
_cell.angle_beta   90.00
_cell.angle_gamma   90.00
#
_symmetry.space_group_name_H-M   'P 1'
#
loop_
_entity.id
_entity.type
_entity.pdbx_description
1 polymer ?
#
loop_
_entity_poly.entity_id
_entity_poly.type
_entity_poly.pdbx_seq_one_letter_code
_entity_poly.pdbx_strand_id
1 'polypeptide(L)' 'MGAHEGEDTEFYLKKGFCVVAVEAMPEFCESISNRFPEYVHSGTLSVVNLAVSNSPETKVSAQVRGGR' A
#
# COMPACT_ATOMS: atom_id res chain seq x y z
N MET A 1 -9.33 -6.75 8.40
CA MET A 1 -8.26 -6.58 9.39
C MET A 1 -7.36 -5.51 8.82
N GLY A 2 -7.61 -4.27 9.22
CA GLY A 2 -7.13 -3.07 8.54
C GLY A 2 -5.82 -2.56 9.13
N ALA A 3 -4.97 -2.04 8.26
CA ALA A 3 -3.72 -1.36 8.58
C ALA A 3 -3.99 0.02 9.21
N HIS A 4 -4.69 0.07 10.33
CA HIS A 4 -5.18 1.31 10.94
C HIS A 4 -4.05 2.27 11.35
N GLU A 5 -2.83 1.79 11.59
CA GLU A 5 -1.66 2.62 11.94
C GLU A 5 -0.39 2.33 11.11
N GLY A 6 -0.48 1.47 10.10
CA GLY A 6 0.68 1.07 9.28
C GLY A 6 1.75 0.23 10.02
N GLU A 7 1.53 -0.12 11.29
CA GLU A 7 2.46 -0.96 12.07
C GLU A 7 2.62 -2.36 11.47
N ASP A 8 1.53 -2.98 11.00
CA ASP A 8 1.59 -4.26 10.30
C ASP A 8 2.43 -4.14 9.02
N THR A 9 2.29 -3.02 8.29
CA THR A 9 3.07 -2.77 7.07
C THR A 9 4.55 -2.72 7.38
N GLU A 10 4.96 -2.00 8.42
CA GLU A 10 6.36 -1.96 8.86
C GLU A 10 6.89 -3.35 9.27
N PHE A 11 6.08 -4.11 10.02
CA PHE A 11 6.45 -5.44 10.50
C PHE A 11 6.72 -6.42 9.35
N TYR A 12 5.88 -6.41 8.30
CA TYR A 12 6.06 -7.28 7.14
C TYR A 12 7.21 -6.80 6.23
N LEU A 13 7.41 -5.50 6.08
CA LEU A 13 8.52 -4.95 5.32
C LEU A 13 9.87 -5.28 5.98
N LYS A 14 9.99 -5.16 7.31
CA LYS A 14 11.20 -5.53 8.06
C LYS A 14 11.56 -7.01 7.95
N LYS A 15 10.57 -7.88 7.70
CA LYS A 15 10.79 -9.31 7.44
C LYS A 15 11.19 -9.61 5.99
N GLY A 16 11.24 -8.61 5.11
CA GLY A 16 11.62 -8.76 3.70
C GLY A 16 10.47 -9.22 2.79
N PHE A 17 9.21 -9.15 3.24
CA PHE A 17 8.07 -9.46 2.39
C PHE A 17 7.73 -8.28 1.47
N CYS A 18 7.17 -8.59 0.30
CA CYS A 18 6.50 -7.60 -0.53
C CYS A 18 5.09 -7.34 0.01
N VAL A 19 4.76 -6.07 0.25
CA VAL A 19 3.51 -5.64 0.90
C VAL A 19 2.69 -4.80 -0.06
N VAL A 20 1.39 -5.09 -0.14
CA VAL A 20 0.41 -4.24 -0.82
C VAL A 20 -0.53 -3.65 0.24
N ALA A 21 -0.37 -2.36 0.52
CA ALA A 21 -1.22 -1.62 1.44
C ALA A 21 -2.45 -1.11 0.68
N VAL A 22 -3.64 -1.57 1.06
CA VAL A 22 -4.91 -1.13 0.48
C VAL A 22 -5.58 -0.18 1.46
N GLU A 23 -5.80 1.07 1.04
CA GLU A 23 -6.35 2.11 1.91
C GLU A 23 -7.33 2.99 1.14
N ALA A 24 -8.49 3.31 1.72
CA ALA A 24 -9.54 4.06 1.04
C ALA A 24 -9.28 5.58 1.07
N MET A 25 -8.61 6.08 2.11
CA MET A 25 -8.36 7.51 2.26
C MET A 25 -7.04 7.94 1.58
N PRO A 26 -7.07 8.85 0.61
CA PRO A 26 -5.86 9.24 -0.13
C PRO A 26 -4.79 9.89 0.77
N GLU A 27 -5.19 10.64 1.79
CA GLU A 27 -4.27 11.25 2.76
C GLU A 27 -3.46 10.20 3.55
N PHE A 28 -4.05 9.04 3.83
CA PHE A 28 -3.36 7.93 4.48
C PHE A 28 -2.44 7.19 3.51
N CYS A 29 -2.83 7.07 2.23
CA CYS A 29 -1.93 6.53 1.21
C CYS A 29 -0.65 7.38 1.07
N GLU A 30 -0.78 8.69 1.06
CA GLU A 30 0.35 9.62 1.02
C GLU A 30 1.20 9.52 2.30
N SER A 31 0.57 9.47 3.46
CA SER A 31 1.26 9.30 4.75
C SER A 31 2.09 8.01 4.80
N ILE A 32 1.53 6.87 4.37
CA ILE A 32 2.24 5.58 4.32
C ILE A 32 3.40 5.63 3.32
N SER A 33 3.17 6.23 2.13
CA SER A 33 4.21 6.34 1.10
C SER A 33 5.37 7.23 1.57
N ASN A 34 5.08 8.33 2.25
CA ASN A 34 6.08 9.24 2.82
C ASN A 34 6.82 8.66 4.02
N ARG A 35 6.18 7.75 4.76
CA ARG A 35 6.80 7.06 5.91
C ARG A 35 7.77 5.97 5.47
N PHE A 36 7.54 5.34 4.31
CA PHE A 36 8.34 4.21 3.81
C PHE A 36 8.86 4.45 2.37
N PRO A 37 9.51 5.59 2.08
CA PRO A 37 9.86 5.97 0.71
C PRO A 37 10.83 5.00 0.05
N GLU A 38 11.77 4.43 0.83
CA GLU A 38 12.73 3.46 0.32
C GLU A 38 12.06 2.16 -0.12
N TYR A 39 11.05 1.68 0.62
CA TYR A 39 10.31 0.47 0.28
C TYR A 39 9.38 0.69 -0.92
N VAL A 40 8.79 1.87 -1.05
CA VAL A 40 8.02 2.26 -2.24
C VAL A 40 8.94 2.32 -3.47
N HIS A 41 10.10 2.96 -3.34
CA HIS A 41 11.07 3.08 -4.43
C HIS A 41 11.65 1.73 -4.86
N SER A 42 11.93 0.85 -3.90
CA SER A 42 12.38 -0.53 -4.12
C SER A 42 11.30 -1.42 -4.74
N GLY A 43 10.02 -1.00 -4.74
CA GLY A 43 8.88 -1.80 -5.19
C GLY A 43 8.44 -2.88 -4.20
N THR A 44 9.07 -2.94 -3.03
CA THR A 44 8.71 -3.86 -1.93
C THR A 44 7.41 -3.43 -1.24
N LEU A 45 7.05 -2.15 -1.31
CA LEU A 45 5.76 -1.62 -0.86
C LEU A 45 4.97 -1.02 -2.03
N SER A 46 3.73 -1.46 -2.22
CA SER A 46 2.77 -0.82 -3.11
C SER A 46 1.57 -0.31 -2.31
N VAL A 47 1.24 0.97 -2.42
CA VAL A 47 0.08 1.57 -1.76
C VAL A 47 -1.01 1.80 -2.80
N VAL A 48 -2.21 1.26 -2.57
CA VAL A 48 -3.33 1.33 -3.50
C VAL A 48 -4.51 2.00 -2.82
N ASN A 49 -4.99 3.09 -3.42
CA ASN A 49 -6.11 3.84 -2.86
C ASN A 49 -7.45 3.18 -3.21
N LEU A 50 -7.94 2.24 -2.40
CA LEU A 50 -9.18 1.50 -2.62
C LEU A 50 -9.95 1.21 -1.36
N ALA A 51 -11.27 1.21 -1.49
CA ALA A 51 -12.17 0.68 -0.48
C ALA A 51 -12.35 -0.83 -0.66
N VAL A 52 -12.13 -1.60 0.40
CA VAL A 52 -12.48 -3.03 0.44
C VAL A 52 -13.95 -3.12 0.87
N SER A 53 -14.84 -3.50 -0.05
CA SER A 53 -16.25 -3.77 0.27
C SER A 53 -16.56 -5.27 0.13
N ASN A 54 -17.51 -5.77 0.92
CA ASN A 54 -17.94 -7.18 0.89
C ASN A 54 -18.86 -7.51 -0.29
N SER A 55 -18.99 -6.58 -1.24
CA SER A 55 -19.72 -6.72 -2.50
C SER A 55 -18.69 -6.93 -3.62
N PRO A 56 -18.87 -7.93 -4.51
CA PRO A 56 -17.94 -8.20 -5.59
C PRO A 56 -18.09 -7.11 -6.67
N GLU A 57 -17.55 -5.93 -6.43
CA GLU A 57 -17.48 -4.88 -7.45
C GLU A 57 -16.03 -4.68 -7.89
N THR A 58 -15.82 -5.08 -9.15
CA THR A 58 -14.86 -4.66 -10.18
C THR A 58 -13.48 -4.15 -9.76
N LYS A 59 -12.48 -4.87 -10.31
CA LYS A 59 -11.05 -4.55 -10.37
C LYS A 59 -10.76 -3.07 -10.60
N VAL A 60 -9.73 -2.62 -9.90
CA VAL A 60 -9.04 -1.36 -10.16
C VAL A 60 -7.59 -1.62 -10.53
N SER A 61 -7.15 -0.86 -11.51
CA SER A 61 -5.89 -1.00 -12.21
C SER A 61 -4.73 -0.46 -11.37
N ALA A 62 -3.86 -1.34 -10.87
CA ALA A 62 -2.57 -0.95 -10.34
C ALA A 62 -1.68 -0.52 -11.51
N GLN A 63 -1.50 0.79 -11.71
CA GLN A 63 -0.57 1.30 -12.70
C GLN A 63 0.80 1.52 -12.07
N VAL A 64 1.65 0.48 -12.13
CA VAL A 64 3.07 0.62 -11.81
C VAL A 64 3.74 1.32 -12.99
N ARG A 65 3.95 2.64 -12.88
CA ARG A 65 4.82 3.37 -13.81
C ARG A 65 6.27 3.14 -13.39
N GLY A 66 6.89 2.17 -14.08
CA GLY A 66 8.32 1.88 -13.99
C GLY A 66 9.18 3.10 -14.28
N GLY A 67 10.27 3.20 -13.52
CA GLY A 67 11.17 4.34 -13.48
C GLY A 67 11.95 4.63 -14.77
N ARG A 68 12.57 5.80 -14.75
CA ARG A 68 13.79 6.15 -15.46
C ARG A 68 14.70 6.90 -14.49
#